data_AF-A0A9W8GQ59-F1
#
_entry.id   AF-A0A9W8GQ59-F1
#
_cell.length_a   1.000
_cell.length_b   1.000
_cell.length_c   1.000
_cell.angle_alpha   90.00
_cell.angle_beta   90.00
_cell.angle_gamma   90.00
#
_symmetry.space_group_name_H-M   'P 1'
#
loop_
_entity.id
_entity.type
_entity.pdbx_description
1 polymer ?
#
loop_
_entity_poly.entity_id
_entity_poly.type
_entity_poly.pdbx_seq_one_letter_code
_entity_poly.pdbx_strand_id
1 'polypeptide(L)'
;PSNRDDMPSIASEHFGDLASRLYQLTSRVEYVDISHIEDSTRLKPEMIRNLSLISYASGSSIGNVHQFIQLAQKNALTMQSLSLECRHDIDILGLVQDTEGNHVEYPRLLTLKLWSESDTDELRRPVFHGAAPFPILRRLRIHLECPFDDDTFFRGNAATLGVLDMRLDSASVSMLRKYKMFEPGRHLRLQVVKIKYRGGYDSESFTSPAEALQYMYNIGSGAAVRVFAQFRYPEDQVPTFSPLGSHVCIQVLSLPV
;
A
#
# COMPACT_ATOMS: atom_id res chain seq x y z
N PRO A 1 -25.22 -45.88 -17.86
CA PRO A 1 -25.99 -45.54 -16.64
C PRO A 1 -25.08 -44.98 -15.53
N SER A 2 -24.94 -43.66 -15.50
CA SER A 2 -24.47 -42.89 -14.33
C SER A 2 -24.74 -41.40 -14.57
N ASN A 3 -25.99 -40.98 -14.41
CA ASN A 3 -26.29 -39.55 -14.30
C ASN A 3 -25.65 -39.04 -13.01
N ARG A 4 -24.84 -37.99 -13.11
CA ARG A 4 -24.38 -37.19 -11.97
C ARG A 4 -24.87 -35.76 -12.17
N ASP A 5 -25.99 -35.49 -11.52
CA ASP A 5 -26.24 -34.28 -10.74
C ASP A 5 -25.86 -32.93 -11.39
N ASP A 6 -26.79 -32.42 -12.19
CA ASP A 6 -26.98 -30.98 -12.37
C ASP A 6 -27.45 -30.36 -11.03
N MET A 7 -26.52 -30.06 -10.12
CA MET A 7 -26.80 -29.18 -8.98
C MET A 7 -26.78 -27.72 -9.44
N PRO A 8 -27.92 -26.99 -9.43
CA PRO A 8 -27.91 -25.57 -9.75
C PRO A 8 -27.10 -24.79 -8.71
N SER A 9 -26.24 -23.87 -9.17
CA SER A 9 -25.42 -23.01 -8.30
C SER A 9 -26.27 -21.93 -7.62
N ILE A 10 -26.88 -22.29 -6.48
CA ILE A 10 -27.70 -21.41 -5.64
C ILE A 10 -26.90 -20.16 -5.18
N ALA A 11 -25.56 -20.24 -5.12
CA ALA A 11 -24.69 -19.11 -4.81
C ALA A 11 -24.75 -17.97 -5.85
N SER A 12 -25.09 -18.26 -7.12
CA SER A 12 -25.06 -17.29 -8.22
C SER A 12 -26.17 -16.23 -8.12
N GLU A 13 -27.35 -16.60 -7.63
CA GLU A 13 -28.53 -15.72 -7.62
C GLU A 13 -28.50 -14.71 -6.45
N HIS A 14 -28.08 -15.16 -5.27
CA HIS A 14 -28.03 -14.30 -4.08
C HIS A 14 -27.03 -13.14 -4.20
N PHE A 15 -25.93 -13.30 -4.93
CA PHE A 15 -24.95 -12.22 -5.14
C PHE A 15 -25.47 -11.08 -6.04
N GLY A 16 -26.33 -11.39 -7.01
CA GLY A 16 -26.96 -10.38 -7.88
C GLY A 16 -27.95 -9.48 -7.11
N ASP A 17 -28.70 -10.07 -6.17
CA ASP A 17 -29.59 -9.33 -5.27
C ASP A 17 -28.77 -8.49 -4.27
N LEU A 18 -27.67 -9.02 -3.72
CA LEU A 18 -26.81 -8.26 -2.81
C LEU A 18 -26.17 -7.03 -3.48
N ALA A 19 -25.68 -7.16 -4.71
CA ALA A 19 -25.16 -6.03 -5.49
C ALA A 19 -26.25 -4.99 -5.81
N SER A 20 -27.46 -5.45 -6.14
CA SER A 20 -28.61 -4.57 -6.41
C SER A 20 -29.13 -3.86 -5.14
N ARG A 21 -29.05 -4.49 -3.97
CA ARG A 21 -29.40 -3.89 -2.67
C ARG A 21 -28.34 -2.90 -2.19
N LEU A 22 -27.05 -3.23 -2.34
CA LEU A 22 -25.95 -2.27 -2.15
C LEU A 22 -26.15 -1.05 -3.05
N TYR A 23 -26.51 -1.26 -4.32
CA TYR A 23 -26.83 -0.18 -5.27
C TYR A 23 -27.97 0.72 -4.77
N GLN A 24 -29.06 0.18 -4.24
CA GLN A 24 -30.15 0.99 -3.65
C GLN A 24 -29.75 1.77 -2.38
N LEU A 25 -28.62 1.43 -1.75
CA LEU A 25 -28.05 2.10 -0.58
C LEU A 25 -26.87 3.05 -0.93
N THR A 26 -26.53 3.23 -2.22
CA THR A 26 -25.29 3.92 -2.67
C THR A 26 -25.15 5.40 -2.34
N SER A 27 -26.16 6.07 -1.75
CA SER A 27 -25.95 7.43 -1.21
C SER A 27 -25.02 7.47 0.00
N ARG A 28 -24.64 6.31 0.58
CA ARG A 28 -23.81 6.18 1.79
C ARG A 28 -22.78 5.04 1.79
N VAL A 29 -22.47 4.43 0.65
CA VAL A 29 -21.44 3.37 0.60
C VAL A 29 -20.04 4.01 0.63
N GLU A 30 -19.49 4.17 1.83
CA GLU A 30 -18.17 4.79 2.03
C GLU A 30 -16.99 3.81 1.82
N TYR A 31 -17.26 2.50 1.88
CA TYR A 31 -16.30 1.40 1.91
C TYR A 31 -16.70 0.29 0.93
N VAL A 32 -15.76 -0.20 0.13
CA VAL A 32 -15.89 -1.46 -0.62
C VAL A 32 -14.62 -2.29 -0.47
N ASP A 33 -14.80 -3.55 -0.07
CA ASP A 33 -13.79 -4.59 -0.16
C ASP A 33 -14.18 -5.55 -1.28
N ILE A 34 -13.32 -5.71 -2.28
CA ILE A 34 -13.57 -6.60 -3.41
C ILE A 34 -12.74 -7.89 -3.36
N SER A 35 -11.98 -8.12 -2.28
CA SER A 35 -11.05 -9.24 -2.12
C SER A 35 -11.69 -10.64 -2.16
N HIS A 36 -13.03 -10.71 -2.09
CA HIS A 36 -13.82 -11.95 -2.09
C HIS A 36 -14.75 -12.08 -3.31
N ILE A 37 -14.61 -11.23 -4.33
CA ILE A 37 -15.49 -11.22 -5.50
C ILE A 37 -14.84 -12.03 -6.63
N GLU A 38 -14.99 -13.35 -6.56
CA GLU A 38 -14.48 -14.30 -7.56
C GLU A 38 -15.05 -14.02 -8.97
N ASP A 39 -16.33 -13.67 -9.06
CA ASP A 39 -17.01 -13.30 -10.31
C ASP A 39 -17.08 -11.77 -10.50
N SER A 40 -15.88 -11.17 -10.55
CA SER A 40 -15.71 -9.71 -10.72
C SER A 40 -16.21 -9.18 -12.08
N THR A 41 -16.61 -10.05 -13.01
CA THR A 41 -17.30 -9.66 -14.25
C THR A 41 -18.61 -8.89 -14.01
N ARG A 42 -19.20 -9.05 -12.81
CA ARG A 42 -20.47 -8.41 -12.42
C ARG A 42 -20.31 -6.99 -11.87
N LEU A 43 -19.11 -6.58 -11.46
CA LEU A 43 -18.86 -5.22 -10.96
C LEU A 43 -18.61 -4.28 -12.14
N LYS A 44 -19.66 -3.59 -12.58
CA LYS A 44 -19.59 -2.49 -13.55
C LYS A 44 -19.01 -1.22 -12.89
N PRO A 45 -17.74 -0.84 -13.14
CA PRO A 45 -17.12 0.23 -12.35
C PRO A 45 -17.73 1.61 -12.62
N GLU A 46 -18.43 1.79 -13.73
CA GLU A 46 -19.25 2.97 -14.05
C GLU A 46 -20.43 3.22 -13.08
N MET A 47 -20.89 2.19 -12.36
CA MET A 47 -22.02 2.27 -11.43
C MET A 47 -21.62 2.66 -10.00
N ILE A 48 -20.32 2.69 -9.68
CA ILE A 48 -19.83 2.86 -8.30
C ILE A 48 -19.00 4.14 -8.20
N ARG A 49 -19.52 5.12 -7.43
CA ARG A 49 -18.95 6.46 -7.27
C ARG A 49 -18.96 6.90 -5.81
N ASN A 50 -18.16 7.92 -5.51
CA ASN A 50 -18.01 8.55 -4.20
C ASN A 50 -17.43 7.66 -3.09
N LEU A 51 -16.72 6.57 -3.44
CA LEU A 51 -16.04 5.74 -2.45
C LEU A 51 -14.93 6.52 -1.73
N SER A 52 -14.84 6.32 -0.42
CA SER A 52 -13.80 6.92 0.43
C SER A 52 -12.69 5.91 0.78
N LEU A 53 -13.02 4.62 0.85
CA LEU A 53 -12.08 3.55 1.12
C LEU A 53 -12.31 2.41 0.13
N ILE A 54 -11.24 1.99 -0.55
CA ILE A 54 -11.24 0.78 -1.38
C ILE A 54 -10.06 -0.11 -0.98
N SER A 55 -10.33 -1.41 -0.85
CA SER A 55 -9.33 -2.45 -0.57
C SER A 55 -9.45 -3.61 -1.57
N TYR A 56 -8.31 -4.10 -2.03
CA TYR A 56 -8.17 -5.32 -2.81
C TYR A 56 -6.95 -6.10 -2.34
N ALA A 57 -7.19 -7.33 -1.91
CA ALA A 57 -6.19 -8.37 -1.73
C ALA A 57 -6.21 -9.32 -2.95
N SER A 58 -5.07 -9.49 -3.63
CA SER A 58 -4.98 -10.47 -4.73
C SER A 58 -4.93 -11.88 -4.15
N GLY A 59 -6.08 -12.57 -4.17
CA GLY A 59 -6.16 -13.98 -3.78
C GLY A 59 -5.42 -14.92 -4.76
N SER A 60 -5.73 -16.22 -4.70
CA SER A 60 -5.08 -17.24 -5.55
C SER A 60 -5.41 -17.11 -7.05
N SER A 61 -6.41 -16.32 -7.44
CA SER A 61 -6.78 -16.06 -8.84
C SER A 61 -6.13 -14.79 -9.40
N ILE A 62 -5.69 -14.84 -10.66
CA ILE A 62 -5.04 -13.75 -11.41
C ILE A 62 -6.04 -12.62 -11.80
N GLY A 63 -7.29 -12.74 -11.36
CA GLY A 63 -8.38 -11.85 -11.73
C GLY A 63 -8.31 -10.46 -11.09
N ASN A 64 -8.04 -9.48 -11.95
CA ASN A 64 -8.78 -8.21 -11.99
C ASN A 64 -8.24 -6.97 -11.25
N VAL A 65 -6.92 -6.92 -10.98
CA VAL A 65 -6.22 -5.68 -10.55
C VAL A 65 -6.55 -4.49 -11.46
N HIS A 66 -6.64 -4.69 -12.78
CA HIS A 66 -6.95 -3.61 -13.73
C HIS A 66 -8.33 -2.94 -13.49
N GLN A 67 -9.40 -3.71 -13.23
CA GLN A 67 -10.70 -3.12 -12.92
C GLN A 67 -10.71 -2.44 -11.54
N PHE A 68 -9.94 -2.96 -10.57
CA PHE A 68 -9.75 -2.26 -9.30
C PHE A 68 -9.09 -0.90 -9.48
N ILE A 69 -8.04 -0.82 -10.32
CA ILE A 69 -7.38 0.44 -10.67
C ILE A 69 -8.37 1.39 -11.34
N GLN A 70 -9.14 0.93 -12.34
CA GLN A 70 -10.18 1.76 -12.98
C GLN A 70 -11.23 2.25 -11.97
N LEU A 71 -11.64 1.41 -11.02
CA LEU A 71 -12.55 1.79 -9.94
C LEU A 71 -11.91 2.84 -9.01
N ALA A 72 -10.62 2.69 -8.71
CA ALA A 72 -9.87 3.64 -7.89
C ALA A 72 -9.74 5.02 -8.57
N GLN A 73 -9.34 5.04 -9.84
CA GLN A 73 -9.30 6.24 -10.68
C GLN A 73 -10.67 6.95 -10.74
N LYS A 74 -11.76 6.20 -11.00
CA LYS A 74 -13.14 6.72 -11.00
C LYS A 74 -13.58 7.35 -9.66
N ASN A 75 -12.90 7.02 -8.57
CA ASN A 75 -13.20 7.52 -7.22
C ASN A 75 -12.08 8.43 -6.65
N ALA A 76 -11.08 8.82 -7.44
CA ALA A 76 -9.88 9.51 -6.95
C ALA A 76 -10.16 10.82 -6.20
N LEU A 77 -11.19 11.57 -6.63
CA LEU A 77 -11.62 12.83 -5.98
C LEU A 77 -12.25 12.65 -4.59
N THR A 78 -12.78 11.47 -4.26
CA THR A 78 -13.44 11.18 -2.97
C THR A 78 -12.63 10.27 -2.06
N MET A 79 -11.69 9.52 -2.63
CA MET A 79 -10.90 8.51 -1.93
C MET A 79 -9.98 9.12 -0.85
N GLN A 80 -10.03 8.52 0.34
CA GLN A 80 -9.22 8.85 1.51
C GLN A 80 -8.27 7.72 1.92
N SER A 81 -8.59 6.47 1.59
CA SER A 81 -7.73 5.32 1.87
C SER A 81 -7.76 4.28 0.76
N LEU A 82 -6.57 3.92 0.25
CA LEU A 82 -6.37 2.90 -0.78
C LEU A 82 -5.46 1.79 -0.26
N SER A 83 -5.86 0.55 -0.51
CA SER A 83 -5.14 -0.66 -0.10
C SER A 83 -5.13 -1.61 -1.31
N LEU A 84 -3.95 -1.81 -1.92
CA LEU A 84 -3.77 -2.63 -3.12
C LEU A 84 -2.64 -3.63 -2.91
N GLU A 85 -2.99 -4.91 -2.92
CA GLU A 85 -2.05 -6.02 -3.06
C GLU A 85 -2.15 -6.55 -4.50
N CYS A 86 -1.07 -6.45 -5.25
CA CYS A 86 -0.97 -6.90 -6.64
C CYS A 86 0.10 -7.99 -6.77
N ARG A 87 0.09 -8.73 -7.88
CA ARG A 87 1.15 -9.71 -8.18
C ARG A 87 2.27 -9.17 -9.07
N HIS A 88 2.06 -7.99 -9.65
CA HIS A 88 2.96 -7.40 -10.62
C HIS A 88 3.07 -5.91 -10.34
N ASP A 89 4.27 -5.44 -10.00
CA ASP A 89 4.51 -4.04 -9.63
C ASP A 89 4.17 -3.05 -10.76
N ILE A 90 4.15 -3.53 -12.02
CA ILE A 90 3.76 -2.72 -13.18
C ILE A 90 2.28 -2.28 -13.15
N ASP A 91 1.41 -3.03 -12.48
CA ASP A 91 0.00 -2.64 -12.33
C ASP A 91 -0.13 -1.32 -11.53
N ILE A 92 0.79 -1.07 -10.60
CA ILE A 92 0.80 0.15 -9.78
C ILE A 92 0.96 1.43 -10.63
N LEU A 93 1.57 1.34 -11.83
CA LEU A 93 1.66 2.47 -12.75
C LEU A 93 0.28 3.00 -13.13
N GLY A 94 -0.70 2.10 -13.26
CA GLY A 94 -2.09 2.45 -13.53
C GLY A 94 -2.75 3.28 -12.42
N LEU A 95 -2.20 3.32 -11.19
CA LEU A 95 -2.77 4.22 -10.16
C LEU A 95 -2.54 5.68 -10.50
N VAL A 96 -1.39 6.06 -11.08
CA VAL A 96 -1.00 7.47 -11.30
C VAL A 96 -1.22 7.93 -12.73
N GLN A 97 -1.44 7.01 -13.67
CA GLN A 97 -1.67 7.29 -15.08
C GLN A 97 -2.82 6.42 -15.61
N ASP A 98 -3.75 7.03 -16.35
CA ASP A 98 -4.86 6.30 -16.97
C ASP A 98 -4.45 5.62 -18.30
N THR A 99 -5.39 4.90 -18.91
CA THR A 99 -5.17 4.18 -20.18
C THR A 99 -4.96 5.09 -21.40
N GLU A 100 -5.28 6.38 -21.29
CA GLU A 100 -5.04 7.39 -22.32
C GLU A 100 -3.71 8.12 -22.11
N GLY A 101 -3.05 7.89 -20.97
CA GLY A 101 -1.80 8.52 -20.58
C GLY A 101 -1.97 9.78 -19.72
N ASN A 102 -3.20 10.15 -19.33
CA ASN A 102 -3.43 11.31 -18.47
C ASN A 102 -3.03 11.01 -17.02
N HIS A 103 -2.62 12.05 -16.28
CA HIS A 103 -2.27 11.93 -14.87
C HIS A 103 -3.52 11.82 -13.99
N VAL A 104 -3.48 10.93 -13.00
CA VAL A 104 -4.55 10.72 -12.02
C VAL A 104 -4.11 11.25 -10.66
N GLU A 105 -4.85 12.23 -10.14
CA GLU A 105 -4.63 12.80 -8.80
C GLU A 105 -5.70 12.32 -7.81
N TYR A 106 -5.28 12.00 -6.59
CA TYR A 106 -6.14 11.62 -5.46
C TYR A 106 -6.08 12.72 -4.39
N PRO A 107 -6.71 13.89 -4.61
CA PRO A 107 -6.53 15.07 -3.76
C PRO A 107 -7.04 14.91 -2.32
N ARG A 108 -7.73 13.80 -2.02
CA ARG A 108 -8.22 13.47 -0.67
C ARG A 108 -7.51 12.28 -0.02
N LEU A 109 -6.56 11.64 -0.68
CA LEU A 109 -5.95 10.39 -0.19
C LEU A 109 -5.04 10.65 1.00
N LEU A 110 -5.41 10.10 2.16
CA LEU A 110 -4.68 10.21 3.42
C LEU A 110 -3.82 8.96 3.69
N THR A 111 -4.27 7.80 3.24
CA THR A 111 -3.59 6.50 3.43
C THR A 111 -3.45 5.77 2.11
N LEU A 112 -2.22 5.41 1.76
CA LEU A 112 -1.91 4.55 0.62
C LEU A 112 -1.12 3.36 1.15
N LYS A 113 -1.55 2.15 0.80
CA LYS A 113 -0.85 0.91 1.12
C LYS A 113 -0.77 0.04 -0.11
N LEU A 114 0.45 -0.32 -0.49
CA LEU A 114 0.77 -1.13 -1.65
C LEU A 114 1.61 -2.34 -1.21
N TRP A 115 1.28 -3.52 -1.73
CA TRP A 115 2.02 -4.76 -1.51
C TRP A 115 2.15 -5.55 -2.79
N SER A 116 3.24 -6.28 -2.92
CA SER A 116 3.42 -7.26 -3.98
C SER A 116 4.36 -8.37 -3.52
N GLU A 117 4.08 -9.56 -3.98
CA GLU A 117 4.95 -10.72 -3.85
C GLU A 117 5.94 -10.84 -5.03
N SER A 118 5.85 -9.98 -6.06
CA SER A 118 6.80 -10.03 -7.18
C SER A 118 8.21 -9.60 -6.76
N ASP A 119 9.13 -10.54 -6.85
CA ASP A 119 10.56 -10.32 -6.86
C ASP A 119 11.03 -10.14 -8.33
N THR A 120 10.58 -9.07 -9.00
CA THR A 120 10.88 -8.80 -10.42
C THR A 120 12.04 -7.82 -10.61
N ASP A 121 13.27 -8.35 -10.57
CA ASP A 121 14.53 -7.59 -10.69
C ASP A 121 14.69 -6.76 -12.00
N GLU A 122 13.83 -6.98 -13.00
CA GLU A 122 13.88 -6.31 -14.32
C GLU A 122 12.78 -5.24 -14.53
N LEU A 123 12.12 -4.75 -13.48
CA LEU A 123 11.09 -3.71 -13.65
C LEU A 123 11.71 -2.42 -14.24
N ARG A 124 11.34 -2.08 -15.47
CA ARG A 124 11.66 -0.77 -16.07
C ARG A 124 10.83 0.32 -15.40
N ARG A 125 11.39 0.91 -14.34
CA ARG A 125 10.77 1.97 -13.54
C ARG A 125 10.67 3.28 -14.36
N PRO A 126 9.48 3.74 -14.78
CA PRO A 126 9.35 5.03 -15.44
C PRO A 126 9.70 6.20 -14.51
N VAL A 127 10.01 7.34 -15.12
CA VAL A 127 9.99 8.66 -14.47
C VAL A 127 8.63 9.28 -14.78
N PHE A 128 7.95 9.80 -13.77
CA PHE A 128 6.61 10.35 -13.91
C PHE A 128 6.70 11.87 -13.87
N HIS A 129 6.47 12.54 -15.00
CA HIS A 129 6.60 14.00 -15.10
C HIS A 129 5.35 14.78 -14.66
N GLY A 130 4.33 14.10 -14.12
CA GLY A 130 3.05 14.71 -13.72
C GLY A 130 3.10 15.49 -12.40
N ALA A 131 1.95 16.09 -12.08
CA ALA A 131 1.67 16.69 -10.78
C ALA A 131 1.72 15.66 -9.64
N ALA A 132 1.64 16.11 -8.39
CA ALA A 132 1.69 15.22 -7.22
C ALA A 132 0.43 14.32 -7.15
N PRO A 133 0.51 12.98 -7.34
CA PRO A 133 -0.70 12.15 -7.36
C PRO A 133 -1.37 12.04 -5.97
N PHE A 134 -0.58 12.21 -4.90
CA PHE A 134 -1.02 12.02 -3.51
C PHE A 134 -0.62 13.23 -2.64
N PRO A 135 -1.16 14.44 -2.91
CA PRO A 135 -0.61 15.69 -2.37
C PRO A 135 -0.79 15.86 -0.86
N ILE A 136 -1.81 15.23 -0.26
CA ILE A 136 -2.10 15.33 1.19
C ILE A 136 -1.84 14.05 1.97
N LEU A 137 -1.07 13.11 1.38
CA LEU A 137 -0.84 11.79 1.93
C LEU A 137 -0.20 11.85 3.32
N ARG A 138 -0.79 11.14 4.30
CA ARG A 138 -0.32 11.10 5.69
C ARG A 138 0.36 9.79 6.06
N ARG A 139 -0.04 8.69 5.41
CA ARG A 139 0.44 7.34 5.69
C ARG A 139 0.74 6.63 4.37
N LEU A 140 2.01 6.28 4.16
CA LEU A 140 2.46 5.52 3.01
C LEU A 140 3.01 4.17 3.47
N ARG A 141 2.48 3.08 2.92
CA ARG A 141 3.08 1.75 3.03
C ARG A 141 3.38 1.21 1.63
N ILE A 142 4.62 0.80 1.37
CA ILE A 142 5.04 0.22 0.09
C ILE A 142 5.87 -1.02 0.41
N HIS A 143 5.26 -2.20 0.32
CA HIS A 143 5.90 -3.50 0.53
C HIS A 143 6.00 -4.22 -0.82
N LEU A 144 6.61 -3.52 -1.79
CA LEU A 144 6.92 -3.94 -3.15
C LEU A 144 8.15 -3.18 -3.64
N GLU A 145 8.74 -3.57 -4.77
CA GLU A 145 9.84 -2.79 -5.38
C GLU A 145 9.32 -1.43 -5.85
N CYS A 146 10.05 -0.34 -5.57
CA CYS A 146 9.54 0.98 -5.92
C CYS A 146 9.34 1.12 -7.45
N PRO A 147 8.09 1.25 -7.95
CA PRO A 147 7.80 1.17 -9.38
C PRO A 147 8.24 2.39 -10.20
N PHE A 148 8.76 3.45 -9.55
CA PHE A 148 9.24 4.68 -10.20
C PHE A 148 10.72 4.92 -9.89
N ASP A 149 11.46 5.53 -10.83
CA ASP A 149 12.85 6.00 -10.62
C ASP A 149 12.91 7.43 -10.05
N ASP A 150 11.77 7.93 -9.55
CA ASP A 150 11.61 9.28 -9.04
C ASP A 150 10.80 9.36 -7.74
N ASP A 151 10.55 10.60 -7.29
CA ASP A 151 9.86 10.89 -6.04
C ASP A 151 8.32 10.86 -6.12
N THR A 152 7.71 10.18 -7.11
CA THR A 152 6.26 10.16 -7.36
C THR A 152 5.39 10.03 -6.11
N PHE A 153 5.68 9.07 -5.23
CA PHE A 153 4.90 8.84 -4.00
C PHE A 153 5.07 9.91 -2.91
N PHE A 154 6.09 10.75 -3.04
CA PHE A 154 6.49 11.74 -2.04
C PHE A 154 6.28 13.18 -2.49
N ARG A 155 6.07 13.38 -3.80
CA ARG A 155 5.79 14.67 -4.41
C ARG A 155 4.55 15.30 -3.76
N GLY A 156 4.65 16.57 -3.38
CA GLY A 156 3.56 17.33 -2.74
C GLY A 156 3.30 17.05 -1.26
N ASN A 157 3.52 15.83 -0.75
CA ASN A 157 3.15 15.44 0.63
C ASN A 157 4.22 15.70 1.71
N ALA A 158 5.25 16.49 1.41
CA ALA A 158 6.30 16.88 2.36
C ALA A 158 5.77 17.44 3.70
N ALA A 159 4.71 18.25 3.65
CA ALA A 159 4.10 18.87 4.83
C ALA A 159 3.06 17.98 5.55
N THR A 160 2.72 16.80 5.02
CA THR A 160 1.57 15.98 5.46
C THR A 160 1.94 14.55 5.83
N LEU A 161 2.98 13.98 5.21
CA LEU A 161 3.42 12.60 5.44
C LEU A 161 3.96 12.41 6.87
N GLY A 162 3.29 11.57 7.65
CA GLY A 162 3.62 11.29 9.05
C GLY A 162 4.12 9.87 9.31
N VAL A 163 3.73 8.90 8.47
CA VAL A 163 4.14 7.49 8.59
C VAL A 163 4.62 6.98 7.24
N LEU A 164 5.84 6.45 7.22
CA LEU A 164 6.44 5.73 6.10
C LEU A 164 6.79 4.30 6.54
N ASP A 165 6.38 3.31 5.75
CA ASP A 165 6.63 1.88 6.00
C ASP A 165 6.96 1.19 4.67
N MET A 166 8.24 0.98 4.39
CA MET A 166 8.72 0.67 3.03
C MET A 166 9.68 -0.53 3.00
N ARG A 167 9.49 -1.43 2.02
CA ARG A 167 10.50 -2.41 1.59
C ARG A 167 11.47 -1.70 0.65
N LEU A 168 12.77 -1.78 0.92
CA LEU A 168 13.81 -1.15 0.12
C LEU A 168 14.63 -2.20 -0.62
N ASP A 169 14.83 -1.95 -1.91
CA ASP A 169 15.88 -2.50 -2.76
C ASP A 169 16.99 -1.45 -2.99
N SER A 170 18.06 -1.82 -3.69
CA SER A 170 19.20 -0.94 -3.98
C SER A 170 18.84 0.27 -4.85
N ALA A 171 17.90 0.11 -5.78
CA ALA A 171 17.41 1.19 -6.64
C ALA A 171 16.56 2.20 -5.84
N SER A 172 15.73 1.72 -4.92
CA SER A 172 14.91 2.53 -4.02
C SER A 172 15.77 3.32 -3.05
N VAL A 173 16.82 2.72 -2.47
CA VAL A 173 17.82 3.47 -1.67
C VAL A 173 18.48 4.57 -2.52
N SER A 174 18.82 4.27 -3.77
CA SER A 174 19.46 5.22 -4.69
C SER A 174 18.52 6.37 -5.06
N MET A 175 17.23 6.09 -5.34
CA MET A 175 16.19 7.08 -5.58
C MET A 175 15.98 7.96 -4.33
N LEU A 176 15.79 7.38 -3.15
CA LEU A 176 15.56 8.14 -1.91
C LEU A 176 16.75 9.08 -1.58
N ARG A 177 17.99 8.68 -1.92
CA ARG A 177 19.18 9.56 -1.85
C ARG A 177 19.18 10.64 -2.93
N LYS A 178 18.96 10.28 -4.21
CA LYS A 178 18.90 11.17 -5.39
C LYS A 178 17.91 12.32 -5.18
N TYR A 179 16.73 12.00 -4.64
CA TYR A 179 15.68 12.97 -4.32
C TYR A 179 15.76 13.52 -2.90
N LYS A 180 16.82 13.23 -2.14
CA LYS A 180 17.06 13.77 -0.78
C LYS A 180 15.88 13.59 0.19
N MET A 181 15.24 12.43 0.16
CA MET A 181 13.94 12.21 0.78
C MET A 181 13.89 12.39 2.31
N PHE A 182 15.03 12.24 2.99
CA PHE A 182 15.14 12.41 4.44
C PHE A 182 16.01 13.60 4.85
N GLU A 183 16.33 14.52 3.92
CA GLU A 183 17.09 15.73 4.24
C GLU A 183 16.38 16.53 5.36
N PRO A 184 17.12 17.01 6.39
CA PRO A 184 16.51 17.72 7.52
C PRO A 184 15.64 18.88 7.07
N GLY A 185 14.43 18.97 7.64
CA GLY A 185 13.44 19.99 7.29
C GLY A 185 12.55 19.66 6.10
N ARG A 186 12.83 18.62 5.29
CA ARG A 186 11.99 18.26 4.13
C ARG A 186 10.62 17.73 4.56
N HIS A 187 10.58 16.68 5.38
CA HIS A 187 9.32 16.07 5.85
C HIS A 187 9.05 16.42 7.33
N LEU A 188 8.58 17.64 7.57
CA LEU A 188 8.38 18.20 8.92
C LEU A 188 7.41 17.42 9.82
N ARG A 189 6.56 16.55 9.26
CA ARG A 189 5.59 15.74 10.00
C ARG A 189 5.96 14.27 10.14
N LEU A 190 7.07 13.81 9.54
CA LEU A 190 7.42 12.39 9.49
C LEU A 190 7.90 11.90 10.86
N GLN A 191 7.01 11.17 11.55
CA GLN A 191 7.21 10.68 12.92
C GLN A 191 7.63 9.21 12.98
N VAL A 192 7.27 8.41 11.96
CA VAL A 192 7.51 6.96 11.95
C VAL A 192 8.11 6.56 10.62
N VAL A 193 9.28 5.91 10.66
CA VAL A 193 9.95 5.33 9.50
C VAL A 193 10.25 3.85 9.78
N LYS A 194 9.59 2.95 9.05
CA LYS A 194 9.88 1.51 9.06
C LYS A 194 10.49 1.13 7.71
N ILE A 195 11.61 0.43 7.75
CA ILE A 195 12.37 0.05 6.55
C ILE A 195 12.70 -1.44 6.64
N LYS A 196 12.36 -2.18 5.58
CA LYS A 196 12.73 -3.59 5.43
C LYS A 196 13.64 -3.73 4.22
N TYR A 197 14.88 -4.17 4.38
CA TYR A 197 15.78 -4.33 3.24
C TYR A 197 15.58 -5.70 2.56
N ARG A 198 15.44 -5.72 1.22
CA ARG A 198 15.31 -6.94 0.43
C ARG A 198 16.64 -7.69 0.43
N GLY A 199 16.67 -8.85 1.10
CA GLY A 199 17.85 -9.71 1.24
C GLY A 199 18.42 -9.83 2.66
N GLY A 200 17.85 -9.14 3.66
CA GLY A 200 18.16 -9.35 5.08
C GLY A 200 16.98 -10.00 5.83
N TYR A 201 17.26 -10.83 6.83
CA TYR A 201 16.22 -11.41 7.71
C TYR A 201 15.72 -10.41 8.77
N ASP A 202 16.45 -9.32 9.00
CA ASP A 202 16.14 -8.34 10.04
C ASP A 202 15.34 -7.15 9.48
N SER A 203 14.13 -6.98 9.98
CA SER A 203 13.33 -5.77 9.74
C SER A 203 13.64 -4.72 10.81
N GLU A 204 14.02 -3.52 10.39
CA GLU A 204 14.39 -2.45 11.32
C GLU A 204 13.33 -1.34 11.37
N SER A 205 13.14 -0.78 12.56
CA SER A 205 12.24 0.35 12.81
C SER A 205 13.02 1.50 13.42
N PHE A 206 12.94 2.66 12.77
CA PHE A 206 13.65 3.87 13.18
C PHE A 206 12.68 4.86 13.83
N THR A 207 13.17 5.55 14.86
CA THR A 207 12.42 6.57 15.60
C THR A 207 12.64 7.97 15.05
N SER A 208 13.68 8.16 14.22
CA SER A 208 13.93 9.42 13.51
C SER A 208 14.37 9.22 12.05
N PRO A 209 14.14 10.21 11.16
CA PRO A 209 14.70 10.20 9.80
C PRO A 209 16.23 10.15 9.74
N ALA A 210 16.92 10.63 10.77
CA ALA A 210 18.39 10.62 10.85
C ALA A 210 18.95 9.20 11.02
N GLU A 211 18.31 8.37 11.85
CA GLU A 211 18.65 6.95 12.00
C GLU A 211 18.44 6.19 10.69
N ALA A 212 17.30 6.41 10.03
CA ALA A 212 16.98 5.81 8.73
C ALA A 212 17.99 6.22 7.63
N LEU A 213 18.44 7.49 7.62
CA LEU A 213 19.52 7.94 6.75
C LEU A 213 20.83 7.22 7.03
N GLN A 214 21.25 7.14 8.29
CA GLN A 214 22.51 6.49 8.66
C GLN A 214 22.49 5.01 8.26
N TYR A 215 21.37 4.32 8.48
CA TYR A 215 21.16 2.95 8.01
C TYR A 215 21.26 2.83 6.49
N MET A 216 20.58 3.70 5.75
CA MET A 216 20.70 3.76 4.28
C MET A 216 22.14 4.02 3.83
N TYR A 217 22.89 4.90 4.49
CA TYR A 217 24.30 5.15 4.20
C TYR A 217 25.14 3.88 4.37
N ASN A 218 24.97 3.17 5.49
CA ASN A 218 25.69 1.94 5.81
C ASN A 218 25.44 0.80 4.79
N ILE A 219 24.17 0.59 4.38
CA ILE A 219 23.85 -0.43 3.36
C ILE A 219 24.61 -0.17 2.06
N GLY A 220 24.61 1.07 1.58
CA GLY A 220 25.23 1.42 0.31
C GLY A 220 26.76 1.52 0.33
N SER A 221 27.43 1.15 1.43
CA SER A 221 28.89 1.16 1.54
C SER A 221 29.52 -0.24 1.66
N GLY A 222 28.75 -1.32 1.51
CA GLY A 222 29.27 -2.70 1.50
C GLY A 222 29.76 -3.21 2.86
N ALA A 223 29.36 -2.57 3.96
CA ALA A 223 29.76 -2.95 5.31
C ALA A 223 28.63 -3.68 6.06
N ALA A 224 28.99 -4.69 6.86
CA ALA A 224 28.04 -5.43 7.68
C ALA A 224 27.42 -4.53 8.77
N VAL A 225 26.10 -4.36 8.73
CA VAL A 225 25.36 -3.57 9.72
C VAL A 225 25.03 -4.47 10.92
N ARG A 226 25.39 -4.03 12.13
CA ARG A 226 24.80 -4.52 13.38
C ARG A 226 23.92 -3.41 13.94
N VAL A 227 22.65 -3.70 14.16
CA VAL A 227 21.72 -2.78 14.80
C VAL A 227 21.32 -3.27 16.18
N PHE A 228 21.37 -2.35 17.14
CA PHE A 228 20.88 -2.54 18.49
C PHE A 228 19.89 -1.42 18.79
N ALA A 229 18.67 -1.79 19.14
CA ALA A 229 17.69 -0.90 19.74
C ALA A 229 17.07 -1.61 20.96
N GLN A 230 17.34 -1.10 22.16
CA GLN A 230 16.78 -1.62 23.40
C GLN A 230 16.61 -0.48 24.40
N PHE A 231 15.37 -0.21 24.84
CA PHE A 231 15.10 0.38 26.17
C PHE A 231 13.77 -0.12 26.78
N ARG A 232 13.74 -0.13 28.12
CA ARG A 232 12.71 -0.62 29.07
C ARG A 232 12.63 0.36 30.26
N TYR A 233 11.55 0.47 31.03
CA TYR A 233 10.19 -0.08 30.95
C TYR A 233 9.19 1.07 31.30
N PRO A 234 7.91 0.85 31.71
CA PRO A 234 7.61 0.45 33.09
C PRO A 234 6.85 -0.88 33.21
N GLU A 235 6.78 -1.38 34.44
CA GLU A 235 6.28 -2.71 34.82
C GLU A 235 4.73 -2.79 34.80
N ASP A 236 4.20 -3.98 35.14
CA ASP A 236 2.79 -4.28 35.42
C ASP A 236 1.80 -4.39 34.23
N GLN A 237 2.04 -5.36 33.35
CA GLN A 237 0.99 -6.34 32.96
C GLN A 237 1.56 -7.53 32.15
N VAL A 238 1.22 -8.75 32.58
CA VAL A 238 1.56 -10.00 31.87
C VAL A 238 0.28 -10.65 31.33
N PRO A 239 0.10 -10.75 30.00
CA PRO A 239 -0.80 -11.72 29.39
C PRO A 239 -0.01 -12.94 28.89
N THR A 240 -0.30 -14.11 29.44
CA THR A 240 0.21 -15.40 28.94
C THR A 240 -0.35 -15.71 27.55
N PHE A 241 0.52 -16.04 26.59
CA PHE A 241 0.12 -16.49 25.25
C PHE A 241 0.45 -17.97 25.00
N SER A 242 -0.45 -18.63 24.27
CA SER A 242 -0.38 -20.03 23.84
C SER A 242 0.62 -20.22 22.68
N PRO A 243 1.32 -21.37 22.56
CA PRO A 243 2.34 -21.56 21.55
C PRO A 243 1.76 -22.06 20.21
N LEU A 244 1.66 -21.18 19.22
CA LEU A 244 1.60 -21.52 17.78
C LEU A 244 1.90 -20.28 16.92
N GLY A 245 3.00 -20.30 16.15
CA GLY A 245 3.26 -19.35 15.05
C GLY A 245 3.38 -17.86 15.40
N SER A 246 4.32 -17.48 16.26
CA SER A 246 4.48 -16.09 16.73
C SER A 246 5.17 -15.16 15.71
N HIS A 247 4.40 -14.36 14.96
CA HIS A 247 4.90 -13.10 14.40
C HIS A 247 4.89 -12.00 15.47
N VAL A 248 6.06 -11.40 15.74
CA VAL A 248 6.19 -10.33 16.74
C VAL A 248 5.70 -9.00 16.15
N CYS A 249 4.51 -8.57 16.56
CA CYS A 249 4.00 -7.24 16.25
C CYS A 249 4.47 -6.22 17.30
N ILE A 250 5.47 -5.40 16.96
CA ILE A 250 5.88 -4.27 17.81
C ILE A 250 4.99 -3.07 17.49
N GLN A 251 3.97 -2.86 18.32
CA GLN A 251 3.09 -1.70 18.29
C GLN A 251 3.65 -0.59 19.19
N VAL A 252 4.37 0.36 18.59
CA VAL A 252 4.78 1.59 19.28
C VAL A 252 3.63 2.60 19.21
N LEU A 253 3.06 2.94 20.38
CA LEU A 253 2.15 4.06 20.56
C LEU A 253 2.98 5.29 20.95
N SER A 254 3.06 6.30 20.08
CA SER A 254 3.52 7.63 20.49
C SER A 254 2.35 8.47 20.98
N LEU A 255 2.42 8.89 22.24
CA LEU A 255 1.62 9.99 22.79
C LEU A 255 2.25 11.34 22.39
N PRO A 256 1.50 12.46 22.43
CA PRO A 256 1.88 13.68 21.73
C PRO A 256 2.91 14.54 22.48
N VAL A 257 3.55 15.42 21.71
CA VAL A 257 4.07 16.73 22.14
C VAL A 257 3.33 17.79 21.33
#